data_AF-A0A8T3LSA6-F1
#
_entry.id   AF-A0A8T3LSA6-F1
#
_cell.length_a   1.000
_cell.length_b   1.000
_cell.length_c   1.000
_cell.angle_alpha   90.00
_cell.angle_beta   90.00
_cell.angle_gamma   90.00
#
_symmetry.space_group_name_H-M   'P 1'
#
loop_
_entity.id
_entity.type
_entity.pdbx_description
1 polymer ?
#
loop_
_entity_poly.entity_id
_entity_poly.type
_entity_poly.pdbx_seq_one_letter_code
_entity_poly.pdbx_strand_id
1 'polypeptide(L)'
;MRKRPLAWGLIAYGLLGLLLVIGGAVIGLDVAGRIERLASAAEGTLTAAARSTRAAADSLSSIDGSLSEAQASADGAAILAREAGATLDSLAVAMQLSFFGTQPLLPLAAEFTASADQAEQLGGRLDAVGSSLGDTRTDVAIIGVELESLSSEIESLLGAGGEDGGSPPLRLFVALLLAWIAIPAVATLLFGMALLRPTRALPTDA
;
A
#
# COMPACT_ATOMS: atom_id res chain seq x y z
N MET A 1 72.48 -7.27 13.74
CA MET A 1 71.59 -8.44 13.53
C MET A 1 70.10 -8.24 13.92
N ARG A 2 69.67 -7.11 14.51
CA ARG A 2 68.28 -6.92 15.01
C ARG A 2 67.21 -6.45 14.01
N LYS A 3 67.55 -6.22 12.73
CA LYS A 3 66.60 -5.66 11.74
C LYS A 3 65.63 -6.68 11.13
N ARG A 4 65.99 -7.97 11.14
CA ARG A 4 65.17 -9.07 10.57
C ARG A 4 63.85 -9.34 11.30
N PRO A 5 63.77 -9.40 12.64
CA PRO A 5 62.49 -9.65 13.32
C PRO A 5 61.49 -8.48 13.14
N LEU A 6 61.98 -7.25 13.04
CA LEU A 6 61.15 -6.05 12.88
C LEU A 6 60.52 -5.97 11.48
N ALA A 7 61.27 -6.36 10.44
CA ALA A 7 60.74 -6.49 9.08
C ALA A 7 59.68 -7.60 8.96
N TRP A 8 59.89 -8.73 9.66
CA TRP A 8 58.93 -9.83 9.65
C TRP A 8 57.62 -9.47 10.37
N GLY A 9 57.69 -8.74 11.48
CA GLY A 9 56.51 -8.22 12.16
C GLY A 9 55.68 -7.27 11.29
N LEU A 10 56.34 -6.39 10.51
CA LEU A 10 55.65 -5.46 9.61
C LEU A 10 54.94 -6.18 8.46
N ILE A 11 55.57 -7.22 7.89
CA ILE A 11 54.97 -8.06 6.84
C ILE A 11 53.77 -8.84 7.37
N ALA A 12 53.90 -9.45 8.55
CA ALA A 12 52.80 -10.19 9.19
C ALA A 12 51.60 -9.28 9.47
N TYR A 13 51.85 -8.05 9.94
CA TYR A 13 50.81 -7.05 10.17
C TYR A 13 50.12 -6.61 8.86
N GLY A 14 50.90 -6.37 7.80
CA GLY A 14 50.36 -6.03 6.47
C GLY A 14 49.52 -7.17 5.86
N LEU A 15 49.97 -8.42 5.98
CA LEU A 15 49.22 -9.60 5.55
C LEU A 15 47.93 -9.79 6.34
N LEU A 16 47.96 -9.59 7.65
CA LEU A 16 46.76 -9.64 8.50
C LEU A 16 45.75 -8.56 8.09
N GLY A 17 46.22 -7.33 7.86
CA GLY A 17 45.38 -6.23 7.39
C GLY A 17 44.77 -6.51 6.01
N LEU A 18 45.54 -7.04 5.07
CA LEU A 18 45.06 -7.43 3.75
C LEU A 18 44.01 -8.55 3.84
N LEU A 19 44.24 -9.55 4.68
CA LEU A 19 43.30 -10.65 4.90
C LEU A 19 41.99 -10.15 5.52
N LEU A 20 42.05 -9.18 6.42
CA LEU A 20 40.90 -8.54 7.04
C LEU A 20 40.10 -7.69 6.02
N VAL A 21 40.78 -6.98 5.12
CA VAL A 21 40.14 -6.27 4.00
C VAL A 21 39.47 -7.24 3.03
N ILE A 22 40.14 -8.32 2.62
CA ILE A 22 39.56 -9.32 1.72
C ILE A 22 38.33 -9.99 2.37
N GLY A 23 38.44 -10.39 3.63
CA GLY A 23 37.33 -10.98 4.38
C GLY A 23 36.16 -10.00 4.54
N GLY A 24 36.45 -8.76 4.92
CA GLY A 24 35.46 -7.68 5.02
C GLY A 24 34.81 -7.34 3.68
N ALA A 25 35.56 -7.40 2.58
CA ALA A 25 35.05 -7.16 1.24
C ALA A 25 34.03 -8.20 0.81
N VAL A 26 34.36 -9.49 0.96
CA VAL A 26 33.47 -10.58 0.58
C VAL A 26 32.16 -10.52 1.38
N ILE A 27 32.24 -10.33 2.69
CA ILE A 27 31.07 -10.27 3.56
C ILE A 27 30.28 -8.97 3.35
N GLY A 28 30.97 -7.83 3.31
CA GLY A 28 30.34 -6.51 3.18
C GLY A 28 29.64 -6.31 1.84
N LEU A 29 30.24 -6.78 0.74
CA LEU A 29 29.61 -6.69 -0.58
C LEU A 29 28.39 -7.62 -0.72
N ASP A 30 28.42 -8.82 -0.12
CA ASP A 30 27.25 -9.72 -0.14
C ASP A 30 26.10 -9.14 0.69
N VAL A 31 26.38 -8.63 1.89
CA VAL A 31 25.37 -8.00 2.75
C VAL A 31 24.79 -6.75 2.09
N ALA A 32 25.64 -5.87 1.54
CA ALA A 32 25.19 -4.69 0.81
C ALA A 32 24.30 -5.07 -0.38
N GLY A 33 24.68 -6.10 -1.14
CA GLY A 33 23.88 -6.59 -2.26
C GLY A 33 22.54 -7.19 -1.85
N ARG A 34 22.47 -7.87 -0.70
CA ARG A 34 21.20 -8.35 -0.14
C ARG A 34 20.32 -7.19 0.29
N ILE A 35 20.86 -6.20 1.01
CA ILE A 35 20.10 -5.03 1.47
C ILE A 35 19.50 -4.27 0.28
N GLU A 36 20.28 -4.03 -0.78
CA GLU A 36 19.77 -3.38 -2.01
C GLU A 36 18.63 -4.17 -2.67
N ARG A 37 18.73 -5.50 -2.71
CA ARG A 37 17.65 -6.36 -3.24
C ARG A 37 16.40 -6.30 -2.36
N LEU A 38 16.57 -6.31 -1.04
CA LEU A 38 15.45 -6.15 -0.10
C LEU A 38 14.80 -4.77 -0.24
N ALA A 39 15.59 -3.71 -0.35
CA ALA A 39 15.10 -2.34 -0.53
C ALA A 39 14.31 -2.21 -1.84
N SER A 40 14.86 -2.72 -2.95
CA SER A 40 14.18 -2.72 -4.25
C SER A 40 12.89 -3.57 -4.23
N ALA A 41 12.89 -4.73 -3.54
CA ALA A 41 11.70 -5.55 -3.38
C ALA A 41 10.63 -4.87 -2.51
N ALA A 42 11.04 -4.16 -1.46
CA ALA A 42 10.16 -3.39 -0.59
C ALA A 42 9.55 -2.20 -1.35
N GLU A 43 10.33 -1.46 -2.14
CA GLU A 43 9.85 -0.38 -3.00
C GLU A 43 8.84 -0.89 -4.05
N GLY A 44 9.13 -2.02 -4.68
CA GLY A 44 8.19 -2.67 -5.61
C GLY A 44 6.88 -3.07 -4.92
N THR A 45 6.96 -3.55 -3.69
CA THR A 45 5.79 -3.93 -2.88
C THR A 45 4.99 -2.72 -2.44
N LEU A 46 5.63 -1.64 -1.97
CA LEU A 46 4.98 -0.38 -1.61
C LEU A 46 4.30 0.26 -2.82
N THR A 47 4.95 0.25 -3.98
CA THR A 47 4.37 0.78 -5.23
C THR A 47 3.14 -0.03 -5.66
N ALA A 48 3.21 -1.36 -5.56
CA ALA A 48 2.07 -2.23 -5.84
C ALA A 48 0.92 -1.99 -4.83
N ALA A 49 1.24 -1.83 -3.55
CA ALA A 49 0.26 -1.50 -2.51
C ALA A 49 -0.41 -0.15 -2.79
N ALA A 50 0.36 0.91 -3.09
CA ALA A 50 -0.17 2.22 -3.45
C ALA A 50 -1.13 2.15 -4.65
N ARG A 51 -0.77 1.40 -5.69
CA ARG A 51 -1.64 1.19 -6.86
C ARG A 51 -2.92 0.45 -6.48
N SER A 52 -2.82 -0.58 -5.63
CA SER A 52 -3.98 -1.33 -5.15
C SER A 52 -4.92 -0.46 -4.31
N THR A 53 -4.37 0.39 -3.43
CA THR A 53 -5.14 1.34 -2.61
C THR A 53 -5.89 2.35 -3.48
N ARG A 54 -5.24 2.92 -4.50
CA ARG A 54 -5.92 3.84 -5.44
C ARG A 54 -7.03 3.14 -6.22
N ALA A 55 -6.79 1.94 -6.74
CA ALA A 55 -7.83 1.17 -7.43
C ALA A 55 -9.02 0.82 -6.52
N ALA A 56 -8.75 0.58 -5.22
CA ALA A 56 -9.80 0.38 -4.22
C ALA A 56 -10.60 1.67 -3.98
N ALA A 57 -9.92 2.82 -3.86
CA ALA A 57 -10.58 4.12 -3.71
C ALA A 57 -11.47 4.47 -4.91
N ASP A 58 -10.97 4.26 -6.14
CA ASP A 58 -11.75 4.44 -7.37
C ASP A 58 -12.99 3.53 -7.39
N SER A 59 -12.83 2.28 -6.97
CA SER A 59 -13.94 1.32 -6.87
C SER A 59 -14.99 1.79 -5.87
N LEU A 60 -14.59 2.28 -4.69
CA LEU A 60 -15.52 2.81 -3.69
C LEU A 60 -16.26 4.06 -4.19
N SER A 61 -15.59 4.94 -4.93
CA SER A 61 -16.25 6.09 -5.56
C SER A 61 -17.33 5.65 -6.56
N SER A 62 -17.09 4.59 -7.34
CA SER A 62 -18.10 4.03 -8.24
C SER A 62 -19.27 3.37 -7.51
N ILE A 63 -18.99 2.74 -6.36
CA ILE A 63 -20.00 2.15 -5.48
C ILE A 63 -20.86 3.25 -4.85
N ASP A 64 -20.29 4.36 -4.40
CA ASP A 64 -21.05 5.51 -3.87
C ASP A 64 -22.09 6.02 -4.88
N GLY A 65 -21.68 6.17 -6.15
CA GLY A 65 -22.58 6.53 -7.25
C GLY A 65 -23.71 5.51 -7.44
N SER A 66 -23.37 4.22 -7.48
CA SER A 66 -24.35 3.14 -7.62
C SER A 66 -25.33 3.05 -6.43
N LEU A 67 -24.85 3.29 -5.20
CA LEU A 67 -25.67 3.33 -4.00
C LEU A 67 -26.61 4.54 -4.01
N SER A 68 -26.13 5.70 -4.46
CA SER A 68 -26.96 6.91 -4.61
C SER A 68 -28.07 6.71 -5.64
N GLU A 69 -27.79 6.06 -6.76
CA GLU A 69 -28.80 5.72 -7.78
C GLU A 69 -29.79 4.68 -7.25
N ALA A 70 -29.32 3.65 -6.53
CA ALA A 70 -30.17 2.66 -5.90
C ALA A 70 -31.11 3.27 -4.85
N GLN A 71 -30.62 4.21 -4.04
CA GLN A 71 -31.42 4.95 -3.06
C GLN A 71 -32.51 5.77 -3.76
N ALA A 72 -32.17 6.56 -4.78
CA ALA A 72 -33.14 7.34 -5.54
C ALA A 72 -34.20 6.45 -6.21
N SER A 73 -33.81 5.27 -6.69
CA SER A 73 -34.72 4.27 -7.26
C SER A 73 -35.67 3.69 -6.21
N ALA A 74 -35.16 3.37 -5.02
CA ALA A 74 -35.97 2.90 -3.89
C ALA A 74 -36.98 3.96 -3.44
N ASP A 75 -36.56 5.22 -3.33
CA ASP A 75 -37.43 6.35 -2.98
C ASP A 75 -38.54 6.55 -4.02
N GLY A 76 -38.19 6.50 -5.32
CA GLY A 76 -39.16 6.59 -6.42
C GLY A 76 -40.17 5.43 -6.40
N ALA A 77 -39.70 4.21 -6.15
CA ALA A 77 -40.57 3.05 -6.01
C ALA A 77 -41.48 3.16 -4.78
N ALA A 78 -41.01 3.71 -3.67
CA ALA A 78 -41.79 3.92 -2.46
C ALA A 78 -42.92 4.95 -2.68
N ILE A 79 -42.64 6.02 -3.43
CA ILE A 79 -43.65 7.01 -3.84
C ILE A 79 -44.70 6.35 -4.73
N LEU A 80 -44.26 5.61 -5.77
CA LEU A 80 -45.19 4.94 -6.69
C LEU A 80 -46.07 3.91 -5.98
N ALA A 81 -45.52 3.17 -5.01
CA ALA A 81 -46.29 2.22 -4.20
C ALA A 81 -47.36 2.94 -3.37
N ARG A 82 -47.04 4.08 -2.76
CA ARG A 82 -48.00 4.91 -2.01
C ARG A 82 -49.09 5.50 -2.92
N GLU A 83 -48.72 6.01 -4.09
CA GLU A 83 -49.69 6.52 -5.08
C GLU A 83 -50.62 5.41 -5.59
N ALA A 84 -50.09 4.22 -5.84
CA ALA A 84 -50.89 3.05 -6.19
C ALA A 84 -51.84 2.68 -5.04
N GLY A 85 -51.37 2.67 -3.80
CA GLY A 85 -52.19 2.45 -2.62
C GLY A 85 -53.35 3.44 -2.50
N ALA A 86 -53.08 4.74 -2.63
CA ALA A 86 -54.10 5.79 -2.60
C ALA A 86 -55.11 5.67 -3.76
N THR A 87 -54.65 5.25 -4.93
CA THR A 87 -55.53 5.00 -6.10
C THR A 87 -56.45 3.80 -5.85
N LEU A 88 -55.91 2.70 -5.30
CA LEU A 88 -56.67 1.50 -4.95
C LEU A 88 -57.70 1.78 -3.85
N ASP A 89 -57.34 2.57 -2.84
CA ASP A 89 -58.25 3.00 -1.78
C ASP A 89 -59.38 3.89 -2.34
N SER A 90 -59.05 4.84 -3.21
CA SER A 90 -60.05 5.67 -3.91
C SER A 90 -61.02 4.83 -4.74
N LEU A 91 -60.53 3.78 -5.41
CA LEU A 91 -61.37 2.83 -6.15
C LEU A 91 -62.25 1.99 -5.22
N ALA A 92 -61.72 1.55 -4.08
CA ALA A 92 -62.48 0.82 -3.06
C ALA A 92 -63.65 1.65 -2.53
N VAL A 93 -63.43 2.93 -2.24
CA VAL A 93 -64.47 3.88 -1.79
C VAL A 93 -65.53 4.07 -2.88
N ALA A 94 -65.12 4.25 -4.15
CA ALA A 94 -66.05 4.40 -5.26
C ALA A 94 -66.94 3.16 -5.47
N MET A 95 -66.41 1.96 -5.21
CA MET A 95 -67.15 0.69 -5.31
C MET A 95 -68.18 0.46 -4.19
N GLN A 96 -68.13 1.24 -3.10
CA GLN A 96 -69.11 1.15 -1.99
C GLN A 96 -70.47 1.80 -2.30
N LEU A 97 -70.65 2.38 -3.49
CA LEU A 97 -71.93 2.97 -3.91
C LEU A 97 -73.04 1.91 -4.01
N SER A 98 -74.09 2.07 -3.20
CA SER A 98 -75.25 1.19 -3.19
C SER A 98 -76.27 1.58 -4.26
N PHE A 99 -76.65 0.63 -5.11
CA PHE A 99 -77.81 0.74 -5.99
C PHE A 99 -78.96 -0.09 -5.41
N PHE A 100 -80.05 0.58 -5.05
CA PHE A 100 -81.29 -0.05 -4.54
C PHE A 100 -81.10 -0.96 -3.31
N GLY A 101 -80.14 -0.67 -2.43
CA GLY A 101 -79.96 -1.37 -1.16
C GLY A 101 -79.24 -2.73 -1.24
N THR A 102 -78.79 -3.13 -2.43
CA THR A 102 -77.88 -4.27 -2.60
C THR A 102 -76.47 -3.75 -2.88
N GLN A 103 -75.44 -4.37 -2.27
CA GLN A 103 -74.03 -4.01 -2.45
C GLN A 103 -73.27 -5.19 -3.08
N PRO A 104 -73.51 -5.52 -4.36
CA PRO A 104 -72.89 -6.68 -5.00
C PRO A 104 -71.36 -6.56 -5.13
N LEU A 105 -70.81 -5.34 -5.05
CA LEU A 105 -69.39 -5.04 -5.21
C LEU A 105 -68.60 -5.01 -3.88
N LEU A 106 -69.28 -5.21 -2.75
CA LEU A 106 -68.66 -5.12 -1.43
C LEU A 106 -67.46 -6.07 -1.23
N PRO A 107 -67.49 -7.33 -1.70
CA PRO A 107 -66.31 -8.20 -1.63
C PRO A 107 -65.11 -7.65 -2.41
N LEU A 108 -65.36 -7.03 -3.57
CA LEU A 108 -64.31 -6.46 -4.43
C LEU A 108 -63.67 -5.21 -3.80
N ALA A 109 -64.49 -4.38 -3.13
CA ALA A 109 -63.98 -3.23 -2.38
C ALA A 109 -63.02 -3.65 -1.25
N ALA A 110 -63.30 -4.78 -0.57
CA ALA A 110 -62.41 -5.32 0.46
C ALA A 110 -61.07 -5.80 -0.13
N GLU A 111 -61.07 -6.41 -1.32
CA GLU A 111 -59.83 -6.81 -2.02
C GLU A 111 -58.98 -5.60 -2.44
N PHE A 112 -59.62 -4.53 -2.93
CA PHE A 112 -58.91 -3.27 -3.25
C PHE A 112 -58.30 -2.63 -2.00
N THR A 113 -59.04 -2.61 -0.88
CA THR A 113 -58.52 -2.10 0.41
C THR A 113 -57.31 -2.92 0.87
N ALA A 114 -57.41 -4.25 0.84
CA ALA A 114 -56.28 -5.12 1.20
C ALA A 114 -55.06 -4.95 0.26
N SER A 115 -55.29 -4.62 -1.01
CA SER A 115 -54.22 -4.33 -1.98
C SER A 115 -53.59 -2.96 -1.72
N ALA A 116 -54.39 -1.96 -1.31
CA ALA A 116 -53.90 -0.65 -0.90
C ALA A 116 -52.99 -0.76 0.33
N ASP A 117 -53.40 -1.51 1.36
CA ASP A 117 -52.61 -1.77 2.57
C ASP A 117 -51.27 -2.47 2.24
N GLN A 118 -51.27 -3.39 1.27
CA GLN A 118 -50.05 -4.05 0.81
C GLN A 118 -49.11 -3.08 0.08
N ALA A 119 -49.67 -2.18 -0.73
CA ALA A 119 -48.90 -1.17 -1.44
C ALA A 119 -48.27 -0.16 -0.46
N GLU A 120 -49.00 0.25 0.58
CA GLU A 120 -48.47 1.10 1.65
C GLU A 120 -47.34 0.40 2.43
N GLN A 121 -47.54 -0.87 2.81
CA GLN A 121 -46.50 -1.68 3.45
C GLN A 121 -45.25 -1.84 2.56
N LEU A 122 -45.43 -2.01 1.26
CA LEU A 122 -44.33 -2.06 0.30
C LEU A 122 -43.57 -0.73 0.27
N GLY A 123 -44.30 0.40 0.24
CA GLY A 123 -43.72 1.73 0.35
C GLY A 123 -42.85 1.89 1.60
N GLY A 124 -43.36 1.47 2.76
CA GLY A 124 -42.60 1.51 4.02
C GLY A 124 -41.35 0.60 4.02
N ARG A 125 -41.41 -0.57 3.37
CA ARG A 125 -40.23 -1.44 3.20
C ARG A 125 -39.18 -0.81 2.29
N LEU A 126 -39.61 -0.12 1.22
CA LEU A 126 -38.71 0.57 0.29
C LEU A 126 -38.04 1.78 0.97
N ASP A 127 -38.77 2.54 1.80
CA ASP A 127 -38.19 3.60 2.64
C ASP A 127 -37.10 3.04 3.58
N ALA A 128 -37.35 1.89 4.21
CA ALA A 128 -36.35 1.24 5.07
C ALA A 128 -35.10 0.78 4.29
N VAL A 129 -35.28 0.29 3.06
CA VAL A 129 -34.16 -0.04 2.16
C VAL A 129 -33.39 1.23 1.77
N GLY A 130 -34.08 2.32 1.42
CA GLY A 130 -33.47 3.62 1.13
C GLY A 130 -32.62 4.13 2.31
N SER A 131 -33.12 4.02 3.53
CA SER A 131 -32.36 4.37 4.75
C SER A 131 -31.11 3.50 4.92
N SER A 132 -31.23 2.18 4.75
CA SER A 132 -30.10 1.25 4.88
C SER A 132 -29.02 1.49 3.80
N LEU A 133 -29.42 1.89 2.60
CA LEU A 133 -28.49 2.32 1.54
C LEU A 133 -27.76 3.61 1.94
N GLY A 134 -28.46 4.57 2.55
CA GLY A 134 -27.87 5.79 3.09
C GLY A 134 -26.82 5.55 4.19
N ASP A 135 -27.10 4.61 5.10
CA ASP A 135 -26.15 4.19 6.14
C ASP A 135 -24.91 3.54 5.51
N THR A 136 -25.13 2.60 4.58
CA THR A 136 -24.04 1.93 3.83
C THR A 136 -23.16 2.94 3.08
N ARG A 137 -23.78 3.97 2.50
CA ARG A 137 -23.06 5.04 1.81
C ARG A 137 -22.18 5.84 2.76
N THR A 138 -22.68 6.13 3.96
CA THR A 138 -21.91 6.81 5.02
C THR A 138 -20.69 5.98 5.42
N ASP A 139 -20.87 4.66 5.60
CA ASP A 139 -19.76 3.75 5.91
C ASP A 139 -18.71 3.70 4.78
N VAL A 140 -19.16 3.63 3.52
CA VAL A 140 -18.27 3.68 2.34
C VAL A 140 -17.47 4.99 2.30
N ALA A 141 -18.08 6.13 2.64
CA ALA A 141 -17.39 7.41 2.69
C ALA A 141 -16.31 7.43 3.78
N ILE A 142 -16.58 6.85 4.96
CA ILE A 142 -15.59 6.73 6.04
C ILE A 142 -14.39 5.87 5.60
N ILE A 143 -14.65 4.70 5.00
CA ILE A 143 -13.59 3.82 4.47
C ILE A 143 -12.77 4.53 3.39
N GLY A 144 -13.42 5.34 2.54
CA GLY A 144 -12.74 6.16 1.54
C GLY A 144 -11.70 7.12 2.15
N VAL A 145 -12.06 7.78 3.25
CA VAL A 145 -11.14 8.69 3.98
C VAL A 145 -9.98 7.91 4.60
N GLU A 146 -10.23 6.73 5.17
CA GLU A 146 -9.18 5.88 5.75
C GLU A 146 -8.19 5.38 4.68
N LEU A 147 -8.68 5.01 3.49
CA LEU A 147 -7.83 4.61 2.37
C LEU A 147 -7.01 5.76 1.80
N GLU A 148 -7.56 6.97 1.75
CA GLU A 148 -6.81 8.17 1.34
C GLU A 148 -5.67 8.45 2.34
N SER A 149 -5.96 8.34 3.65
CA SER A 149 -4.94 8.46 4.69
C SER A 149 -3.84 7.40 4.53
N LEU A 150 -4.22 6.15 4.27
CA LEU A 150 -3.26 5.07 4.03
C LEU A 150 -2.43 5.31 2.76
N SER A 151 -3.05 5.81 1.68
CA SER A 151 -2.35 6.16 0.44
C SER A 151 -1.32 7.26 0.69
N SER A 152 -1.70 8.31 1.42
CA SER A 152 -0.80 9.41 1.80
C SER A 152 0.37 8.92 2.65
N GLU A 153 0.14 8.00 3.58
CA GLU A 153 1.20 7.41 4.41
C GLU A 153 2.16 6.55 3.57
N ILE A 154 1.65 5.75 2.62
CA ILE A 154 2.49 4.98 1.70
C ILE A 154 3.31 5.91 0.79
N GLU A 155 2.70 6.99 0.27
CA GLU A 155 3.40 8.00 -0.53
C GLU A 155 4.48 8.72 0.28
N SER A 156 4.21 9.05 1.54
CA SER A 156 5.20 9.62 2.45
C SER A 156 6.37 8.67 2.69
N LEU A 157 6.11 7.36 2.81
CA LEU A 157 7.16 6.34 2.97
C LEU A 157 8.01 6.19 1.70
N LEU A 158 7.37 6.28 0.52
CA LEU A 158 8.05 6.29 -0.78
C LEU A 158 8.89 7.57 -0.95
N GLY A 159 8.34 8.74 -0.63
CA GLY A 159 9.01 10.04 -0.73
C GLY A 159 10.19 10.17 0.23
N ALA A 160 10.03 9.70 1.48
CA ALA A 160 11.13 9.63 2.46
C ALA A 160 12.26 8.69 2.02
N GLY A 161 11.97 7.70 1.18
CA GLY A 161 12.98 6.83 0.55
C GLY A 161 13.62 7.43 -0.72
N GLY A 162 12.94 8.37 -1.39
CA GLY A 162 13.27 8.80 -2.75
C GLY A 162 13.81 10.22 -2.91
N GLU A 163 13.43 11.19 -2.07
CA GLU A 163 13.58 12.61 -2.44
C GLU A 163 14.82 13.35 -1.91
N ASP A 164 15.62 12.80 -0.98
CA ASP A 164 16.71 13.58 -0.36
C ASP A 164 18.10 12.94 -0.34
N GLY A 165 18.37 11.90 -1.12
CA GLY A 165 19.74 11.43 -1.21
C GLY A 165 19.98 10.44 -2.30
N GLY A 166 20.81 10.85 -3.27
CA GLY A 166 21.78 9.96 -3.87
C GLY A 166 22.72 9.42 -2.80
N SER A 167 22.19 8.64 -1.85
CA SER A 167 22.96 7.77 -0.99
C SER A 167 23.71 6.89 -1.96
N PRO A 168 25.04 7.05 -2.06
CA PRO A 168 25.84 6.23 -2.95
C PRO A 168 25.46 4.77 -2.66
N PRO A 169 25.27 3.92 -3.68
CA PRO A 169 24.86 2.54 -3.47
C PRO A 169 25.70 1.97 -2.35
N LEU A 170 25.10 1.28 -1.38
CA LEU A 170 25.78 0.90 -0.14
C LEU A 170 27.08 0.12 -0.43
N ARG A 171 27.11 -0.56 -1.58
CA ARG A 171 28.32 -1.16 -2.19
C ARG A 171 29.45 -0.17 -2.50
N LEU A 172 29.16 1.01 -3.02
CA LEU A 172 30.13 2.07 -3.31
C LEU A 172 30.69 2.65 -2.01
N PHE A 173 29.86 2.85 -0.99
CA PHE A 173 30.32 3.23 0.35
C PHE A 173 31.24 2.15 0.95
N VAL A 174 30.82 0.88 0.91
CA VAL A 174 31.63 -0.26 1.37
C VAL A 174 32.92 -0.38 0.56
N ALA A 175 32.87 -0.23 -0.77
CA ALA A 175 34.05 -0.28 -1.64
C ALA A 175 35.04 0.86 -1.34
N LEU A 176 34.54 2.07 -1.06
CA LEU A 176 35.36 3.23 -0.71
C LEU A 176 36.01 3.05 0.67
N LEU A 177 35.27 2.49 1.64
CA LEU A 177 35.81 2.13 2.96
C LEU A 177 36.91 1.06 2.85
N LEU A 178 36.69 0.03 2.02
CA LEU A 178 37.69 -1.02 1.78
C LEU A 178 38.91 -0.48 1.06
N ALA A 179 38.73 0.40 0.08
CA ALA A 179 39.83 1.07 -0.61
C ALA A 179 40.65 1.92 0.37
N TRP A 180 39.98 2.64 1.29
CA TRP A 180 40.65 3.42 2.34
C TRP A 180 41.50 2.56 3.27
N ILE A 181 41.03 1.37 3.66
CA ILE A 181 41.78 0.44 4.53
C ILE A 181 42.88 -0.29 3.74
N ALA A 182 42.70 -0.53 2.44
CA ALA A 182 43.70 -1.18 1.60
C ALA A 182 44.97 -0.34 1.44
N ILE A 183 44.85 0.99 1.39
CA ILE A 183 45.98 1.92 1.23
C ILE A 183 47.06 1.74 2.33
N PRO A 184 46.75 1.83 3.64
CA PRO A 184 47.75 1.63 4.70
C PRO A 184 48.27 0.18 4.75
N ALA A 185 47.45 -0.81 4.41
CA ALA A 185 47.90 -2.21 4.34
C ALA A 185 48.98 -2.42 3.26
N VAL A 186 48.77 -1.86 2.06
CA VAL A 186 49.76 -1.93 0.97
C VAL A 186 51.02 -1.11 1.31
N ALA A 187 50.86 0.06 1.92
CA ALA A 187 51.99 0.90 2.33
C ALA A 187 52.92 0.20 3.32
N THR A 188 52.37 -0.47 4.35
CA THR A 188 53.17 -1.23 5.33
C THR A 188 53.90 -2.41 4.70
N LEU A 189 53.26 -3.10 3.74
CA LEU A 189 53.84 -4.23 3.03
C LEU A 189 55.00 -3.81 2.13
N LEU A 190 54.84 -2.72 1.36
CA LEU A 190 55.90 -2.15 0.53
C LEU A 190 57.08 -1.65 1.35
N PHE A 191 56.82 -0.99 2.48
CA PHE A 191 57.87 -0.48 3.37
C PHE A 191 58.68 -1.64 3.99
N GLY A 192 58.01 -2.72 4.40
CA GLY A 192 58.66 -3.92 4.92
C GLY A 192 59.54 -4.61 3.86
N MET A 193 59.05 -4.69 2.62
CA MET A 193 59.78 -5.29 1.51
C MET A 193 60.99 -4.44 1.08
N ALA A 194 60.86 -3.11 1.09
CA ALA A 194 61.95 -2.18 0.83
C ALA A 194 63.07 -2.30 1.88
N LEU A 195 62.73 -2.53 3.15
CA LEU A 195 63.70 -2.73 4.23
C LEU A 195 64.49 -4.05 4.10
N LEU A 196 63.90 -5.05 3.43
CA LEU A 196 64.51 -6.35 3.16
C LEU A 196 65.31 -6.39 1.86
N ARG A 197 65.20 -5.39 0.99
CA ARG A 197 66.06 -5.29 -0.19
C ARG A 197 67.51 -5.14 0.30
N PRO A 198 68.40 -6.11 0.00
CA PRO A 198 69.81 -5.94 0.31
C PRO A 198 70.29 -4.73 -0.47
N THR A 199 70.86 -3.74 0.21
CA THR A 199 71.76 -2.79 -0.43
C THR A 199 72.83 -3.62 -1.12
N ARG A 200 72.72 -3.80 -2.44
CA ARG A 200 73.77 -4.39 -3.27
C ARG A 200 75.03 -3.61 -2.93
N ALA A 201 75.97 -4.27 -2.24
CA ALA A 201 77.30 -3.73 -2.07
C ALA A 201 77.82 -3.44 -3.48
N LEU A 202 78.17 -2.18 -3.71
CA LEU A 202 78.85 -1.76 -4.92
C LEU A 202 80.04 -2.70 -5.13
N PRO A 203 80.28 -3.25 -6.33
CA PRO A 203 81.52 -3.93 -6.62
C PRO A 203 82.64 -2.92 -6.37
N THR A 204 83.43 -3.17 -5.34
CA THR A 204 84.79 -2.64 -5.22
C THR A 204 85.59 -3.26 -6.35
N ASP A 205 85.58 -2.60 -7.51
CA ASP A 205 86.56 -2.84 -8.55
C ASP A 205 87.89 -2.17 -8.18
N ALA A 206 88.97 -2.78 -8.69
CA ALA A 206 90.36 -2.33 -8.78
C ALA A 206 91.29 -2.63 -7.60
#